data_AF-A0AAU8DKP5-F1
#
_entry.id   AF-A0AAU8DKP5-F1
#
_cell.length_a   1.000
_cell.length_b   1.000
_cell.length_c   1.000
_cell.angle_alpha   90.00
_cell.angle_beta   90.00
_cell.angle_gamma   90.00
#
_symmetry.space_group_name_H-M   'P 1'
#
loop_
_entity.id
_entity.type
_entity.pdbx_description
1 polymer ?
#
loop_
_entity_poly.entity_id
_entity_poly.type
_entity_poly.pdbx_seq_one_letter_code
_entity_poly.pdbx_strand_id
1 'polypeptide(L)'
;MTAAVVDHVLENEHMVIGALLQAAPGLQLAALDELTNEDFTDLRCRFALTTARRMLAENVPVDQVTLHAFVVRHALLSDGRLRGSLALWLADRTSAVPVVSHLPWYVLGVTEQSSRRAIAEAAERVREVAVLGAVADVSTVIGVEMTAIAAALGRLRGVSAHA
;
A
#
# COMPACT_ATOMS: atom_id res chain seq x y z
N MET A 1 -15.21 -10.00 -8.78
CA MET A 1 -14.88 -8.55 -8.80
C MET A 1 -14.99 -8.06 -10.24
N THR A 2 -15.75 -7.01 -10.50
CA THR A 2 -15.88 -6.39 -11.83
C THR A 2 -14.65 -5.54 -12.15
N ALA A 3 -14.33 -5.36 -13.44
CA ALA A 3 -13.16 -4.58 -13.89
C ALA A 3 -13.10 -3.16 -13.28
N ALA A 4 -14.25 -2.48 -13.20
CA ALA A 4 -14.34 -1.13 -12.61
C ALA A 4 -13.93 -1.05 -11.13
N VAL A 5 -14.12 -2.12 -10.35
CA VAL A 5 -13.69 -2.16 -8.94
C VAL A 5 -12.18 -2.36 -8.84
N VAL A 6 -11.57 -3.10 -9.77
CA VAL A 6 -10.10 -3.27 -9.83
C VAL A 6 -9.43 -1.95 -10.25
N ASP A 7 -10.02 -1.24 -11.21
CA ASP A 7 -9.49 0.04 -11.71
C ASP A 7 -9.44 1.10 -10.59
N HIS A 8 -10.52 1.23 -9.80
CA HIS A 8 -10.57 2.21 -8.72
C HIS A 8 -9.56 1.95 -7.57
N VAL A 9 -9.17 0.69 -7.38
CA VAL A 9 -8.20 0.30 -6.35
C VAL A 9 -6.79 0.72 -6.74
N LEU A 10 -6.42 0.45 -8.00
CA LEU A 10 -5.13 0.85 -8.53
C LEU A 10 -5.02 2.37 -8.62
N GLU A 11 -6.13 3.07 -8.90
CA GLU A 11 -6.19 4.52 -8.83
C GLU A 11 -5.78 5.04 -7.45
N ASN A 12 -6.37 4.55 -6.36
CA ASN A 12 -6.01 5.03 -5.01
C ASN A 12 -4.55 4.76 -4.66
N GLU A 13 -4.01 3.59 -4.99
CA GLU A 13 -2.60 3.27 -4.78
C GLU A 13 -1.67 4.23 -5.55
N HIS A 14 -2.01 4.53 -6.79
CA HIS A 14 -1.28 5.47 -7.64
C HIS A 14 -1.35 6.90 -7.10
N MET A 15 -2.52 7.32 -6.60
CA MET A 15 -2.71 8.63 -5.96
C MET A 15 -1.91 8.74 -4.66
N VAL A 16 -1.84 7.69 -3.84
CA VAL A 16 -0.98 7.68 -2.64
C VAL A 16 0.47 7.93 -3.01
N ILE A 17 1.03 7.16 -3.96
CA ILE A 17 2.44 7.34 -4.34
C ILE A 17 2.69 8.73 -4.92
N GLY A 18 1.83 9.19 -5.83
CA GLY A 18 1.99 10.50 -6.44
C GLY A 18 1.90 11.66 -5.43
N ALA A 19 0.99 11.56 -4.46
CA ALA A 19 0.81 12.57 -3.42
C ALA A 19 1.94 12.51 -2.39
N LEU A 20 2.38 11.30 -2.02
CA LEU A 20 3.51 11.07 -1.11
C LEU A 20 4.78 11.78 -1.63
N LEU A 21 5.08 11.67 -2.93
CA LEU A 21 6.27 12.27 -3.55
C LEU A 21 6.22 13.82 -3.63
N GLN A 22 5.10 14.44 -3.31
CA GLN A 22 4.90 15.90 -3.33
C GLN A 22 4.57 16.48 -1.96
N ALA A 23 4.16 15.63 -1.01
CA ALA A 23 3.71 16.03 0.30
C ALA A 23 4.85 16.60 1.15
N ALA A 24 4.49 17.48 2.08
CA ALA A 24 5.42 17.95 3.10
C ALA A 24 5.85 16.78 4.02
N PRO A 25 7.07 16.80 4.61
CA PRO A 25 7.61 15.69 5.38
C PRO A 25 6.69 15.17 6.50
N GLY A 26 5.96 16.05 7.20
CA GLY A 26 5.02 15.63 8.24
C GLY A 26 3.86 14.79 7.70
N LEU A 27 3.34 15.14 6.51
CA LEU A 27 2.27 14.39 5.86
C LEU A 27 2.78 13.09 5.23
N GLN A 28 4.04 13.08 4.76
CA GLN A 28 4.71 11.86 4.30
C GLN A 28 4.87 10.84 5.43
N LEU A 29 5.35 11.30 6.58
CA LEU A 29 5.53 10.45 7.77
C LEU A 29 4.19 9.87 8.24
N ALA A 30 3.16 10.71 8.38
CA ALA A 30 1.83 10.25 8.76
C ALA A 30 1.30 9.15 7.82
N ALA A 31 1.38 9.36 6.50
CA ALA A 31 0.94 8.36 5.52
C ALA A 31 1.76 7.06 5.58
N LEU A 32 3.06 7.15 5.84
CA LEU A 32 3.93 6.00 6.00
C LEU A 32 3.70 5.29 7.35
N ASP A 33 3.26 5.96 8.41
CA ASP A 33 2.95 5.27 9.66
C ASP A 33 1.66 4.44 9.57
N GLU A 34 0.73 4.82 8.69
CA GLU A 34 -0.57 4.15 8.53
C GLU A 34 -0.56 2.98 7.53
N LEU A 35 0.31 3.06 6.52
CA LEU A 35 0.38 2.07 5.45
C LEU A 35 1.45 1.01 5.71
N THR A 36 1.28 -0.14 5.06
CA THR A 36 2.24 -1.24 5.00
C THR A 36 2.37 -1.69 3.54
N ASN A 37 3.41 -2.46 3.22
CA ASN A 37 3.58 -3.00 1.87
C ASN A 37 2.43 -3.95 1.47
N GLU A 38 1.79 -4.62 2.43
CA GLU A 38 0.71 -5.56 2.18
C GLU A 38 -0.60 -4.84 1.78
N ASP A 39 -0.71 -3.54 2.06
CA ASP A 39 -1.89 -2.76 1.71
C ASP A 39 -2.00 -2.44 0.22
N PHE A 40 -0.89 -2.51 -0.51
CA PHE A 40 -0.86 -2.28 -1.96
C PHE A 40 -1.00 -3.59 -2.73
N THR A 41 -1.62 -3.57 -3.89
CA THR A 41 -1.68 -4.66 -4.87
C THR A 41 -0.66 -4.48 -5.99
N ASP A 42 -0.39 -3.24 -6.40
CA ASP A 42 0.63 -2.92 -7.40
C ASP A 42 2.03 -3.04 -6.79
N LEU A 43 2.82 -3.98 -7.30
CA LEU A 43 4.19 -4.23 -6.87
C LEU A 43 5.10 -2.99 -7.00
N ARG A 44 4.83 -2.11 -7.97
CA ARG A 44 5.60 -0.86 -8.14
C ARG A 44 5.29 0.13 -7.02
N CYS A 45 4.05 0.19 -6.55
CA CYS A 45 3.68 1.01 -5.40
C CYS A 45 4.32 0.47 -4.13
N ARG A 46 4.32 -0.85 -3.91
CA ARG A 46 5.06 -1.50 -2.80
C ARG A 46 6.54 -1.14 -2.83
N PHE A 47 7.16 -1.21 -4.00
CA PHE A 47 8.56 -0.86 -4.20
C PHE A 47 8.83 0.62 -3.86
N ALA A 48 8.00 1.54 -4.36
CA ALA A 48 8.11 2.96 -4.07
C ALA A 48 7.93 3.26 -2.56
N LEU A 49 6.93 2.66 -1.92
CA LEU A 49 6.68 2.81 -0.48
C LEU A 49 7.87 2.31 0.36
N THR A 50 8.39 1.13 0.04
CA THR A 50 9.57 0.55 0.72
C THR A 50 10.79 1.45 0.56
N THR A 51 11.00 1.98 -0.66
CA THR A 51 12.10 2.87 -0.96
C THR A 51 11.97 4.19 -0.18
N ALA A 52 10.78 4.79 -0.15
CA ALA A 52 10.50 6.00 0.60
C ALA A 52 10.77 5.84 2.10
N ARG A 53 10.35 4.72 2.70
CA ARG A 53 10.68 4.42 4.12
C ARG A 53 12.17 4.37 4.36
N ARG A 54 12.91 3.67 3.48
CA ARG A 54 14.35 3.55 3.60
C ARG A 54 15.03 4.91 3.45
N MET A 55 14.59 5.73 2.51
CA MET A 55 15.08 7.11 2.35
C MET A 55 14.90 7.92 3.62
N LEU A 56 13.70 7.92 4.22
CA LEU A 56 13.46 8.65 5.48
C LEU A 56 14.30 8.12 6.64
N ALA A 57 14.47 6.80 6.75
CA ALA A 57 15.36 6.20 7.75
C ALA A 57 16.83 6.63 7.58
N GLU A 58 17.23 6.92 6.34
CA GLU A 58 18.57 7.45 5.99
C GLU A 58 18.62 8.99 5.95
N ASN A 59 17.57 9.69 6.42
CA ASN A 59 17.43 11.15 6.39
C ASN A 59 17.54 11.76 4.97
N VAL A 60 17.09 11.01 3.96
CA VAL A 60 17.00 11.47 2.58
C VAL A 60 15.57 11.98 2.32
N PRO A 61 15.38 13.22 1.85
CA PRO A 61 14.07 13.73 1.45
C PRO A 61 13.40 12.82 0.42
N VAL A 62 12.09 12.65 0.50
CA VAL A 62 11.33 11.84 -0.45
C VAL A 62 10.63 12.74 -1.46
N ASP A 63 11.11 12.72 -2.69
CA ASP A 63 10.46 13.31 -3.85
C ASP A 63 10.77 12.45 -5.09
N GLN A 64 10.18 12.76 -6.23
CA GLN A 64 10.38 12.00 -7.46
C GLN A 64 11.85 11.89 -7.87
N VAL A 65 12.63 12.97 -7.75
CA VAL A 65 14.03 13.03 -8.21
C VAL A 65 14.91 12.28 -7.21
N THR A 66 14.75 12.54 -5.93
CA THR A 66 15.52 11.88 -4.88
C THR A 66 15.23 10.39 -4.80
N LEU A 67 13.99 9.95 -5.01
CA LEU A 67 13.66 8.52 -5.03
C LEU A 67 14.34 7.82 -6.21
N HIS A 68 14.26 8.40 -7.41
CA HIS A 68 14.96 7.84 -8.57
C HIS A 68 16.47 7.76 -8.36
N ALA A 69 17.08 8.85 -7.90
CA ALA A 69 18.51 8.90 -7.60
C ALA A 69 18.92 7.88 -6.52
N PHE A 70 18.08 7.71 -5.49
CA PHE A 70 18.31 6.74 -4.42
C PHE A 70 18.30 5.30 -4.94
N VAL A 71 17.33 4.96 -5.80
CA VAL A 71 17.23 3.64 -6.44
C VAL A 71 18.46 3.33 -7.29
N VAL A 72 18.92 4.32 -8.08
CA VAL A 72 20.10 4.17 -8.93
C VAL A 72 21.36 4.00 -8.08
N ARG A 73 21.55 4.86 -7.08
CA ARG A 73 22.71 4.84 -6.18
C ARG A 73 22.85 3.51 -5.43
N HIS A 74 21.73 2.93 -5.00
CA HIS A 74 21.72 1.68 -4.25
C HIS A 74 21.63 0.43 -5.13
N ALA A 75 21.77 0.57 -6.45
CA ALA A 75 21.70 -0.52 -7.42
C ALA A 75 20.45 -1.39 -7.28
N LEU A 76 19.33 -0.81 -6.83
CA LEU A 76 18.05 -1.52 -6.71
C LEU A 76 17.47 -1.87 -8.09
N LEU A 77 17.91 -1.15 -9.13
CA LEU A 77 17.66 -1.46 -10.54
C LEU A 77 18.98 -1.37 -11.33
N SER A 78 19.41 -2.51 -11.88
CA SER A 78 20.68 -2.62 -12.61
C SER A 78 20.56 -2.22 -14.09
N ASP A 79 19.40 -2.40 -14.70
CA ASP A 79 19.14 -2.12 -16.12
C ASP A 79 18.77 -0.64 -16.35
N GLY A 80 19.47 0.01 -17.29
CA GLY A 80 19.19 1.39 -17.71
C GLY A 80 17.77 1.60 -18.23
N ARG A 81 17.15 0.60 -18.88
CA ARG A 81 15.75 0.67 -19.33
C ARG A 81 14.79 0.71 -18.16
N LEU A 82 15.02 -0.11 -17.14
CA LEU A 82 14.19 -0.11 -15.92
C LEU A 82 14.32 1.21 -15.17
N ARG A 83 15.52 1.82 -15.14
CA ARG A 83 15.73 3.16 -14.56
C ARG A 83 14.95 4.24 -15.30
N GLY A 84 14.95 4.21 -16.63
CA GLY A 84 14.15 5.15 -17.44
C GLY A 84 12.65 4.94 -17.26
N SER A 85 12.21 3.69 -17.23
CA SER A 85 10.81 3.32 -16.99
C SER A 85 10.33 3.76 -15.59
N LEU A 86 11.17 3.62 -14.56
CA LEU A 86 10.86 4.12 -13.22
C LEU A 86 10.71 5.65 -13.22
N ALA A 87 11.63 6.39 -13.86
CA ALA A 87 11.55 7.85 -13.92
C ALA A 87 10.24 8.33 -14.56
N LEU A 88 9.84 7.70 -15.67
CA LEU A 88 8.59 8.00 -16.35
C LEU A 88 7.39 7.64 -15.47
N TRP A 89 7.39 6.45 -14.87
CA TRP A 89 6.31 6.03 -13.99
C TRP A 89 6.13 6.97 -12.79
N LEU A 90 7.21 7.41 -12.15
CA LEU A 90 7.14 8.38 -11.06
C LEU A 90 6.58 9.73 -11.53
N ALA A 91 7.00 10.22 -12.72
CA ALA A 91 6.47 11.45 -13.31
C ALA A 91 4.97 11.36 -13.61
N ASP A 92 4.52 10.22 -14.12
CA ASP A 92 3.11 9.99 -14.41
C ASP A 92 2.28 9.92 -13.12
N ARG A 93 2.83 9.40 -12.01
CA ARG A 93 2.12 9.36 -10.72
C ARG A 93 2.03 10.74 -10.08
N THR A 94 3.12 11.51 -10.08
CA THR A 94 3.11 12.86 -9.51
C THR A 94 2.17 13.78 -10.28
N SER A 95 2.16 13.73 -11.61
CA SER A 95 1.28 14.54 -12.45
C SER A 95 -0.20 14.16 -12.39
N ALA A 96 -0.51 12.91 -12.05
CA ALA A 96 -1.89 12.43 -11.99
C ALA A 96 -2.64 12.83 -10.71
N VAL A 97 -1.94 13.32 -9.67
CA VAL A 97 -2.56 13.65 -8.37
C VAL A 97 -3.32 14.96 -8.45
N PRO A 98 -4.64 14.96 -8.21
CA PRO A 98 -5.44 16.19 -8.27
C PRO A 98 -5.07 17.18 -7.17
N VAL A 99 -4.97 16.69 -5.92
CA VAL A 99 -4.73 17.52 -4.73
C VAL A 99 -3.87 16.76 -3.73
N VAL A 100 -2.65 17.23 -3.48
CA VAL A 100 -1.68 16.56 -2.59
C VAL A 100 -2.17 16.51 -1.14
N SER A 101 -2.89 17.52 -0.66
CA SER A 101 -3.44 17.55 0.71
C SER A 101 -4.53 16.52 0.96
N HIS A 102 -5.05 15.85 -0.08
CA HIS A 102 -5.96 14.72 0.05
C HIS A 102 -5.23 13.38 0.29
N LEU A 103 -3.91 13.39 0.54
CA LEU A 103 -3.17 12.16 0.85
C LEU A 103 -3.85 11.28 1.93
N PRO A 104 -4.39 11.81 3.05
CA PRO A 104 -5.10 10.99 4.03
C PRO A 104 -6.32 10.24 3.45
N TRP A 105 -7.03 10.86 2.50
CA TRP A 105 -8.17 10.23 1.82
C TRP A 105 -7.74 9.11 0.88
N TYR A 106 -6.63 9.29 0.16
CA TYR A 106 -6.07 8.22 -0.67
C TYR A 106 -5.55 7.05 0.19
N VAL A 107 -4.91 7.36 1.32
CA VAL A 107 -4.47 6.36 2.32
C VAL A 107 -5.67 5.55 2.82
N LEU A 108 -6.75 6.23 3.23
CA LEU A 108 -7.99 5.58 3.65
C LEU A 108 -8.54 4.61 2.59
N GLY A 109 -8.57 5.03 1.31
CA GLY A 109 -9.03 4.18 0.21
C GLY A 109 -8.17 2.91 0.04
N VAL A 110 -6.85 3.03 0.15
CA VAL A 110 -5.93 1.87 0.10
C VAL A 110 -6.12 0.96 1.33
N THR A 111 -6.25 1.52 2.54
CA THR A 111 -6.48 0.76 3.77
C THR A 111 -7.81 0.02 3.76
N GLU A 112 -8.88 0.66 3.30
CA GLU A 112 -10.19 0.01 3.18
C GLU A 112 -10.10 -1.19 2.24
N GLN A 113 -9.47 -1.02 1.08
CA GLN A 113 -9.35 -2.12 0.14
C GLN A 113 -8.45 -3.25 0.65
N SER A 114 -7.34 -2.91 1.31
CA SER A 114 -6.50 -3.89 1.98
C SER A 114 -7.29 -4.72 2.99
N SER A 115 -8.11 -4.05 3.81
CA SER A 115 -8.97 -4.70 4.80
C SER A 115 -9.98 -5.63 4.14
N ARG A 116 -10.60 -5.21 3.02
CA ARG A 116 -11.52 -6.06 2.25
C ARG A 116 -10.83 -7.30 1.69
N ARG A 117 -9.59 -7.18 1.18
CA ARG A 117 -8.80 -8.33 0.71
C ARG A 117 -8.48 -9.29 1.86
N ALA A 118 -8.00 -8.77 2.99
CA ALA A 118 -7.69 -9.59 4.16
C ALA A 118 -8.92 -10.37 4.66
N ILE A 119 -10.09 -9.75 4.68
CA ILE A 119 -11.36 -10.41 5.04
C ILE A 119 -11.72 -11.52 4.04
N ALA A 120 -11.57 -11.25 2.74
CA ALA A 120 -11.87 -12.24 1.70
C ALA A 120 -10.93 -13.45 1.79
N GLU A 121 -9.63 -13.21 1.98
CA GLU A 121 -8.65 -14.29 2.16
C GLU A 121 -8.91 -15.11 3.43
N ALA A 122 -9.27 -14.45 4.53
CA ALA A 122 -9.66 -15.12 5.77
C ALA A 122 -10.89 -16.01 5.58
N ALA A 123 -11.91 -15.51 4.86
CA ALA A 123 -13.10 -16.29 4.54
C ALA A 123 -12.77 -17.53 3.69
N GLU A 124 -11.86 -17.41 2.72
CA GLU A 124 -11.41 -18.56 1.92
C GLU A 124 -10.65 -19.59 2.76
N ARG A 125 -9.78 -19.15 3.69
CA ARG A 125 -9.08 -20.08 4.60
C ARG A 125 -10.03 -20.83 5.53
N VAL A 126 -11.07 -20.15 6.05
CA VAL A 126 -12.13 -20.81 6.83
C VAL A 126 -12.92 -21.80 5.96
N ARG A 127 -13.24 -21.44 4.72
CA ARG A 127 -13.92 -22.35 3.78
C ARG A 127 -13.05 -23.58 3.48
N GLU A 128 -11.76 -23.39 3.25
CA GLU A 128 -10.81 -24.46 2.97
C GLU A 128 -10.72 -25.47 4.12
N VAL A 129 -10.57 -24.99 5.37
CA VAL A 129 -10.51 -25.89 6.53
C VAL A 129 -11.83 -26.62 6.77
N ALA A 130 -12.96 -26.00 6.45
CA ALA A 130 -14.28 -26.64 6.58
C ALA A 130 -14.50 -27.78 5.57
N VAL A 131 -13.85 -27.71 4.40
CA VAL A 131 -14.00 -28.71 3.32
C VAL A 131 -12.93 -29.79 3.38
N LEU A 132 -11.68 -29.42 3.67
CA LEU A 132 -10.51 -30.29 3.54
C LEU A 132 -9.80 -30.57 4.87
N GLY A 133 -10.07 -29.78 5.91
CA GLY A 133 -9.36 -29.85 7.18
C GLY A 133 -9.92 -30.89 8.16
N ALA A 134 -9.12 -31.22 9.17
CA ALA A 134 -9.62 -32.01 10.30
C ALA A 134 -10.58 -31.14 11.14
N VAL A 135 -11.70 -31.72 11.57
CA VAL A 135 -12.71 -31.01 12.40
C VAL A 135 -12.09 -30.42 13.67
N ALA A 136 -11.06 -31.06 14.23
CA ALA A 136 -10.32 -30.57 15.38
C ALA A 136 -9.64 -29.21 15.15
N ASP A 137 -9.22 -28.92 13.92
CA ASP A 137 -8.47 -27.71 13.56
C ASP A 137 -9.38 -26.53 13.21
N VAL A 138 -10.66 -26.80 12.90
CA VAL A 138 -11.64 -25.80 12.44
C VAL A 138 -11.78 -24.66 13.45
N SER A 139 -11.90 -24.99 14.74
CA SER A 139 -12.06 -23.97 15.80
C SER A 139 -10.84 -23.06 15.94
N THR A 140 -9.63 -23.63 15.81
CA THR A 140 -8.36 -22.90 15.85
C THR A 140 -8.25 -21.93 14.68
N VAL A 141 -8.52 -22.40 13.46
CA VAL A 141 -8.45 -21.57 12.26
C VAL A 141 -9.46 -20.42 12.34
N ILE A 142 -10.72 -20.70 12.71
CA ILE A 142 -11.73 -19.64 12.89
C ILE A 142 -11.26 -18.59 13.91
N GLY A 143 -10.69 -19.01 15.04
CA GLY A 143 -10.19 -18.08 16.06
C GLY A 143 -9.06 -17.17 15.56
N VAL A 144 -8.10 -17.74 14.80
CA VAL A 144 -6.99 -16.99 14.20
C VAL A 144 -7.52 -15.99 13.18
N GLU A 145 -8.39 -16.42 12.27
CA GLU A 145 -8.92 -15.57 11.20
C GLU A 145 -9.81 -14.45 11.74
N MET A 146 -10.64 -14.71 12.77
CA MET A 146 -11.42 -13.66 13.44
C MET A 146 -10.54 -12.59 14.09
N THR A 147 -9.40 -13.00 14.66
CA THR A 147 -8.41 -12.06 15.23
C THR A 147 -7.79 -11.19 14.13
N ALA A 148 -7.42 -11.79 12.99
CA ALA A 148 -6.88 -11.06 11.85
C ALA A 148 -7.89 -10.06 11.26
N ILE A 149 -9.16 -10.47 11.11
CA ILE A 149 -10.25 -9.59 10.66
C ILE A 149 -10.45 -8.43 11.64
N ALA A 150 -10.46 -8.70 12.94
CA ALA A 150 -10.61 -7.66 13.96
C ALA A 150 -9.45 -6.64 13.89
N ALA A 151 -8.22 -7.10 13.68
CA ALA A 151 -7.06 -6.23 13.51
C ALA A 151 -7.16 -5.35 12.25
N ALA A 152 -7.58 -5.92 11.10
CA ALA A 152 -7.79 -5.16 9.87
C ALA A 152 -8.87 -4.07 10.04
N LEU A 153 -10.01 -4.41 10.65
CA LEU A 153 -11.06 -3.44 10.94
C LEU A 153 -10.63 -2.37 11.96
N GLY A 154 -9.81 -2.75 12.94
CA GLY A 154 -9.22 -1.82 13.90
C GLY A 154 -8.33 -0.78 13.23
N ARG A 155 -7.47 -1.21 12.31
CA ARG A 155 -6.63 -0.31 11.50
C ARG A 155 -7.46 0.65 10.66
N LEU A 156 -8.48 0.14 9.95
CA LEU A 156 -9.36 0.97 9.12
C LEU A 156 -10.03 2.09 9.95
N ARG A 157 -10.57 1.74 11.13
CA ARG A 157 -11.18 2.73 12.05
C ARG A 157 -10.18 3.77 12.53
N GLY A 158 -8.93 3.36 12.77
CA GLY A 158 -7.85 4.28 13.14
C GLY A 158 -7.56 5.30 12.04
N VAL A 159 -7.41 4.85 10.80
CA VAL A 159 -7.16 5.74 9.64
C VAL A 159 -8.35 6.67 9.38
N SER A 160 -9.58 6.16 9.44
CA SER A 160 -10.78 6.98 9.25
C SER A 160 -10.95 8.11 10.27
N ALA A 161 -10.31 8.04 11.44
CA ALA A 161 -10.35 9.11 12.43
C ALA A 161 -9.45 10.31 12.08
N HIS A 162 -8.50 10.13 11.14
CA HIS A 162 -7.50 11.13 10.75
C HIS A 162 -7.71 11.68 9.33
N ALA A 163 -8.62 11.09 8.54
CA ALA A 163 -8.99 11.53 7.19
C ALA A 163 -10.07 12.61 7.22
#